data_AF-A0A1J3GY68-F1
#
_entry.id   AF-A0A1J3GY68-F1
#
_cell.length_a   1.000
_cell.length_b   1.000
_cell.length_c   1.000
_cell.angle_alpha   90.00
_cell.angle_beta   90.00
_cell.angle_gamma   90.00
#
_symmetry.space_group_name_H-M   'P 1'
#
loop_
_entity.id
_entity.type
_entity.pdbx_description
1 polymer ?
#
loop_
_entity_poly.entity_id
_entity_poly.type
_entity_poly.pdbx_seq_one_letter_code
_entity_poly.pdbx_strand_id
1 'polypeptide(L)'
;MRYDRISALPDSLISQILLYLPTKDSVKTSVLSKRWRNLWLDVPGLELHSNDFPFYAKSDIKTFTDKFLKCNRELSLQKFKIKYDECNVYLFGISEWFATAINRGAQVLDVDTCWRPYYKDFMPLEIYNSKTLVSLKLVNVGMPNPPGGLVVVSLPCLKRMHLEDVLYSDEDPLIMEKLISGCPVLEDLTVCRVFDDNVPVLRVRSQSVKRFCVKCGGVWKYTAGTEYAVEIDAPGLEYMNFSDGHSGRVVAKNLTSLFMVDIDTGFNVFLGGNVTMERKGIVRDFFTGVSSVRHMIISQHTLQALYRFLKLGTISVFQNLSRLEASFCTFLLQVLPGFLENFPNLKHLTVYLVHTNVPDPDNLEPTVVPRCLLLTLECVEIKEVITEKEAVWNRTLSKRTATRLLKVKKSHWMKAVRYILENSLVLKQLILCFAPLTNQVTDTSKELRTFTKRSRRCEIFIRVSSL
;
A
#
# COMPACT_ATOMS: atom_id res chain seq x y z
N MET A 1 28.71 44.56 -5.25
CA MET A 1 28.37 43.63 -4.15
C MET A 1 27.08 42.93 -4.53
N ARG A 2 27.05 41.58 -4.57
CA ARG A 2 25.78 40.86 -4.73
C ARG A 2 24.98 41.06 -3.44
N TYR A 3 23.84 41.75 -3.53
CA TYR A 3 22.92 41.90 -2.41
C TYR A 3 22.49 40.52 -1.92
N ASP A 4 22.66 40.26 -0.62
CA ASP A 4 22.09 39.09 0.02
C ASP A 4 20.58 39.28 0.15
N ARG A 5 19.87 38.77 -0.87
CA ARG A 5 18.42 38.87 -0.97
C ARG A 5 17.69 38.08 0.13
N ILE A 6 18.31 37.04 0.68
CA ILE A 6 17.69 36.21 1.73
C ILE A 6 17.74 36.96 3.05
N SER A 7 18.88 37.59 3.36
CA SER A 7 18.99 38.46 4.55
C SER A 7 18.14 39.73 4.46
N ALA A 8 17.59 40.08 3.30
CA ALA A 8 16.66 41.20 3.15
C ALA A 8 15.19 40.83 3.42
N LEU A 9 14.85 39.53 3.48
CA LEU A 9 13.48 39.09 3.77
C LEU A 9 13.11 39.38 5.24
N PRO A 10 11.85 39.69 5.57
CA PRO A 10 11.36 39.72 6.95
C PRO A 10 11.44 38.35 7.64
N ASP A 11 11.57 38.34 8.97
CA ASP A 11 11.67 37.10 9.75
C ASP A 11 10.48 36.17 9.52
N SER A 12 9.27 36.70 9.35
CA SER A 12 8.07 35.91 9.05
C SER A 12 8.18 35.11 7.75
N LEU A 13 8.76 35.68 6.69
CA LEU A 13 8.99 34.97 5.43
C LEU A 13 10.12 33.95 5.55
N ILE A 14 11.15 34.26 6.33
CA ILE A 14 12.23 33.30 6.62
C ILE A 14 11.65 32.11 7.40
N SER A 15 10.84 32.33 8.43
CA SER A 15 10.18 31.26 9.20
C SER A 15 9.27 30.40 8.33
N GLN A 16 8.57 30.99 7.35
CA GLN A 16 7.81 30.22 6.36
C GLN A 16 8.71 29.37 5.47
N ILE A 17 9.84 29.89 5.00
CA ILE A 17 10.82 29.10 4.23
C ILE A 17 11.37 27.95 5.08
N LEU A 18 11.72 28.22 6.34
CA LEU A 18 12.24 27.24 7.28
C LEU A 18 11.22 26.15 7.64
N LEU A 19 9.92 26.44 7.60
CA LEU A 19 8.84 25.46 7.85
C LEU A 19 8.83 24.30 6.83
N TYR A 20 9.36 24.54 5.62
CA TYR A 20 9.50 23.50 4.59
C TYR A 20 10.74 22.62 4.78
N LEU A 21 11.61 22.95 5.73
CA LEU A 21 12.79 22.15 6.07
C LEU A 21 12.53 21.25 7.28
N PRO A 22 13.21 20.10 7.39
CA PRO A 22 13.29 19.37 8.66
C PRO A 22 13.84 20.28 9.77
N THR A 23 13.38 20.12 11.01
CA THR A 23 13.80 21.02 12.12
C THR A 23 15.32 21.03 12.29
N LYS A 24 15.99 19.88 12.13
CA LYS A 24 17.45 19.79 12.14
C LYS A 24 18.13 20.75 11.16
N ASP A 25 17.61 20.85 9.95
CA ASP A 25 18.18 21.72 8.92
C ASP A 25 17.81 23.18 9.17
N SER A 26 16.61 23.45 9.68
CA SER A 26 16.23 24.78 10.18
C SER A 26 17.17 25.26 11.28
N VAL A 27 17.48 24.41 12.27
CA VAL A 27 18.43 24.71 13.36
C VAL A 27 19.85 24.94 12.81
N LYS A 28 20.30 24.20 11.79
CA LYS A 28 21.64 24.43 11.17
C LYS A 28 21.77 25.85 10.60
N THR A 29 20.68 26.49 10.17
CA THR A 29 20.74 27.88 9.69
C THR A 29 21.13 28.89 10.78
N SER A 30 21.07 28.49 12.06
CA SER A 30 21.45 29.34 13.20
C SER A 30 22.90 29.83 13.18
N VAL A 31 23.78 29.15 12.44
CA VAL A 31 25.20 29.54 12.32
C VAL A 31 25.45 30.62 11.26
N LEU A 32 24.46 30.96 10.43
CA LEU A 32 24.62 31.89 9.31
C LEU A 32 24.90 33.33 9.77
N SER A 33 24.20 33.79 10.81
CA SER A 33 24.48 35.08 11.46
C SER A 33 23.73 35.21 12.78
N LYS A 34 24.01 36.30 13.54
CA LYS A 34 23.31 36.61 14.80
C LYS A 34 21.79 36.66 14.65
N ARG A 35 21.28 37.12 13.50
CA ARG A 35 19.83 37.19 13.22
C ARG A 35 19.21 35.81 13.10
N TRP A 36 19.89 34.87 12.42
CA TRP A 36 19.38 33.53 12.16
C TRP A 36 19.43 32.60 13.38
N ARG A 37 20.22 32.99 14.40
CA ARG A 37 20.48 32.17 15.59
C ARG A 37 19.22 31.56 16.22
N ASN A 38 18.13 32.32 16.24
CA ASN A 38 16.89 31.96 16.94
C ASN A 38 15.66 31.84 16.03
N LEU A 39 15.75 32.12 14.72
CA LEU A 39 14.57 32.13 13.83
C LEU A 39 13.84 30.79 13.79
N TRP A 40 14.57 29.69 13.96
CA TRP A 40 13.98 28.36 14.02
C TRP A 40 13.01 28.16 15.19
N LEU A 41 13.12 28.95 16.27
CA LEU A 41 12.17 28.93 17.41
C LEU A 41 10.82 29.55 17.05
N ASP A 42 10.79 30.42 16.05
CA ASP A 42 9.57 31.09 15.56
C ASP A 42 8.90 30.32 14.42
N VAL A 43 9.48 29.19 14.00
CA VAL A 43 8.88 28.34 12.97
C VAL A 43 7.65 27.64 13.56
N PRO A 44 6.46 27.76 12.95
CA PRO A 44 5.23 27.16 13.45
C PRO A 44 5.16 25.65 13.12
N GLY A 45 6.26 24.94 13.28
CA GLY A 45 6.32 23.52 12.99
C GLY A 45 7.55 22.83 13.56
N LEU A 46 7.35 21.56 13.90
CA LEU A 46 8.37 20.71 14.49
C LEU A 46 8.39 19.36 13.75
N GLU A 47 9.56 18.95 13.30
CA GLU A 47 9.82 17.66 12.68
C GLU A 47 11.09 17.05 13.28
N LEU A 48 10.92 15.99 14.07
CA LEU A 48 11.99 15.36 14.83
C LEU A 48 12.09 13.88 14.55
N HIS A 49 13.29 13.43 14.19
CA HIS A 49 13.61 12.01 14.19
C HIS A 49 14.56 11.69 15.34
N SER A 50 14.31 10.61 16.06
CA SER A 50 15.21 10.13 17.13
C SER A 50 16.65 9.92 16.65
N ASN A 51 16.84 9.58 15.37
CA ASN A 51 18.16 9.44 14.72
C ASN A 51 18.85 10.78 14.43
N ASP A 52 18.19 11.92 14.65
CA ASP A 52 18.83 13.24 14.61
C ASP A 52 19.65 13.52 15.87
N PHE A 53 19.42 12.76 16.93
CA PHE A 53 20.12 12.86 18.19
C PHE A 53 21.17 11.73 18.30
N PRO A 54 22.31 11.97 18.94
CA PRO A 54 23.28 10.91 19.21
C PRO A 54 22.63 9.77 20.00
N PHE A 55 23.04 8.53 19.73
CA PHE A 55 22.45 7.33 20.35
C PHE A 55 22.46 7.37 21.89
N TYR A 56 23.52 7.93 22.49
CA TYR A 56 23.66 8.07 23.95
C TYR A 56 22.87 9.25 24.55
N ALA A 57 22.25 10.08 23.71
CA ALA A 57 21.61 11.33 24.08
C ALA A 57 20.16 11.40 23.59
N LYS A 58 19.49 10.26 23.37
CA LYS A 58 18.10 10.26 22.87
C LYS A 58 17.12 10.91 23.84
N SER A 59 17.41 10.95 25.15
CA SER A 59 16.66 11.75 26.13
C SER A 59 16.65 13.26 25.81
N ASP A 60 17.62 13.74 25.02
CA ASP A 60 17.69 15.15 24.63
C ASP A 60 16.56 15.55 23.69
N ILE A 61 15.94 14.60 22.97
CA ILE A 61 14.73 14.90 22.18
C ILE A 61 13.63 15.46 23.09
N LYS A 62 13.53 14.96 24.33
CA LYS A 62 12.55 15.42 25.29
C LYS A 62 12.85 16.84 25.71
N THR A 63 14.07 17.05 26.18
CA THR A 63 14.54 18.37 26.64
C THR A 63 14.46 19.40 25.52
N PHE A 64 14.78 19.02 24.28
CA PHE A 64 14.67 19.85 23.09
C PHE A 64 13.21 20.22 22.81
N THR A 65 12.32 19.22 22.78
CA THR A 65 10.89 19.42 22.48
C THR A 65 10.21 20.28 23.56
N ASP A 66 10.45 20.00 24.83
CA ASP A 66 9.92 20.78 25.95
C ASP A 66 10.36 22.26 25.86
N LYS A 67 11.65 22.49 25.56
CA LYS A 67 12.19 23.85 25.38
C LYS A 67 11.57 24.54 24.16
N PHE A 68 11.46 23.83 23.04
CA PHE A 68 10.84 24.37 21.83
C PHE A 68 9.38 24.76 22.08
N LEU A 69 8.57 23.86 22.63
CA LEU A 69 7.15 24.13 22.92
C LEU A 69 6.97 25.26 23.94
N LYS A 70 7.92 25.44 24.86
CA LYS A 70 7.94 26.55 25.81
C LYS A 70 8.31 27.89 25.15
N CYS A 71 9.28 27.90 24.24
CA CYS A 71 9.67 29.11 23.50
C CYS A 71 8.60 29.53 22.48
N ASN A 72 7.96 28.56 21.84
CA ASN A 72 6.95 28.74 20.79
C ASN A 72 5.52 28.89 21.37
N ARG A 73 5.36 29.31 22.63
CA ARG A 73 4.09 29.20 23.38
C ARG A 73 2.90 29.89 22.71
N GLU A 74 3.13 31.07 22.14
CA GLU A 74 2.09 31.92 21.56
C GLU A 74 1.79 31.63 20.08
N LEU A 75 2.54 30.71 19.46
CA LEU A 75 2.43 30.42 18.04
C LEU A 75 1.53 29.20 17.80
N SER A 76 0.69 29.32 16.77
CA SER A 76 -0.04 28.19 16.20
C SER A 76 0.97 27.18 15.67
N LEU A 77 0.84 25.93 16.10
CA LEU A 77 1.76 24.87 15.71
C LEU A 77 1.22 24.15 14.48
N GLN A 78 1.43 24.69 13.28
CA GLN A 78 0.84 24.17 12.04
C GLN A 78 1.21 22.71 11.75
N LYS A 79 2.43 22.30 12.08
CA LYS A 79 2.98 20.97 11.76
C LYS A 79 3.70 20.36 12.96
N PHE A 80 3.32 19.16 13.36
CA PHE A 80 4.03 18.39 14.38
C PHE A 80 4.28 16.97 13.89
N LYS A 81 5.56 16.62 13.74
CA LYS A 81 6.01 15.32 13.28
C LYS A 81 7.07 14.76 14.21
N ILE A 82 6.89 13.52 14.63
CA ILE A 82 7.87 12.81 15.43
C ILE A 82 8.02 11.37 14.93
N LYS A 83 9.27 10.96 14.74
CA LYS A 83 9.64 9.56 14.51
C LYS A 83 10.59 9.07 15.58
N TYR A 84 10.15 8.08 16.35
CA TYR A 84 10.85 7.60 17.54
C TYR A 84 11.15 6.10 17.46
N ASP A 85 12.44 5.77 17.34
CA ASP A 85 12.97 4.44 16.99
C ASP A 85 13.50 3.64 18.19
N GLU A 86 13.00 3.91 19.40
CA GLU A 86 13.42 3.16 20.59
C GLU A 86 12.26 2.51 21.34
N CYS A 87 12.56 1.36 21.96
CA CYS A 87 11.63 0.51 22.72
C CYS A 87 11.01 1.18 23.96
N ASN A 88 11.49 2.36 24.38
CA ASN A 88 11.13 3.01 25.64
C ASN A 88 10.39 4.34 25.45
N VAL A 89 9.45 4.41 24.50
CA VAL A 89 8.54 5.58 24.32
C VAL A 89 7.80 5.93 25.63
N TYR A 90 7.59 4.94 26.50
CA TYR A 90 6.68 5.00 27.65
C TYR A 90 7.21 5.70 28.90
N LEU A 91 8.42 6.25 28.89
CA LEU A 91 9.04 6.84 30.11
C LEU A 91 9.02 8.37 30.18
N PHE A 92 8.44 9.11 29.21
CA PHE A 92 8.78 10.54 29.08
C PHE A 92 7.66 11.55 28.78
N GLY A 93 6.38 11.30 29.11
CA GLY A 93 5.35 12.36 29.02
C GLY A 93 5.13 12.95 27.62
N ILE A 94 5.47 12.17 26.58
CA ILE A 94 5.39 12.57 25.17
C ILE A 94 3.94 12.85 24.74
N SER A 95 2.96 12.23 25.41
CA SER A 95 1.53 12.47 25.19
C SER A 95 1.14 13.93 25.34
N GLU A 96 1.76 14.66 26.28
CA GLU A 96 1.54 16.10 26.48
C GLU A 96 1.94 16.94 25.27
N TRP A 97 2.93 16.48 24.50
CA TRP A 97 3.34 17.17 23.27
C TRP A 97 2.25 17.09 22.21
N PHE A 98 1.61 15.92 22.07
CA PHE A 98 0.51 15.75 21.13
C PHE A 98 -0.70 16.57 21.57
N ALA A 99 -1.04 16.56 22.87
CA ALA A 99 -2.12 17.38 23.41
C ALA A 99 -1.84 18.87 23.14
N THR A 100 -0.61 19.31 23.39
CA THR A 100 -0.17 20.69 23.11
C THR A 100 -0.28 21.02 21.62
N ALA A 101 0.17 20.14 20.74
CA ALA A 101 0.10 20.35 19.29
C ALA A 101 -1.35 20.49 18.80
N ILE A 102 -2.23 19.59 19.26
CA ILE A 102 -3.66 19.61 18.91
C ILE A 102 -4.32 20.90 19.42
N ASN A 103 -4.09 21.25 20.69
CA ASN A 103 -4.65 22.44 21.31
C ASN A 103 -4.14 23.75 20.68
N ARG A 104 -2.93 23.74 20.09
CA ARG A 104 -2.37 24.87 19.33
C ARG A 104 -2.78 24.89 17.85
N GLY A 105 -3.74 24.04 17.46
CA GLY A 105 -4.34 24.07 16.14
C GLY A 105 -3.49 23.42 15.04
N ALA A 106 -2.80 22.32 15.36
CA ALA A 106 -2.02 21.60 14.36
C ALA A 106 -2.85 21.10 13.18
N GLN A 107 -2.35 21.37 11.98
CA GLN A 107 -2.94 20.90 10.73
C GLN A 107 -2.36 19.55 10.30
N VAL A 108 -1.12 19.28 10.68
CA VAL A 108 -0.43 18.01 10.39
C VAL A 108 0.07 17.42 11.69
N LEU A 109 -0.38 16.20 12.00
CA LEU A 109 0.13 15.39 13.09
C LEU A 109 0.64 14.06 12.53
N ASP A 110 1.93 13.79 12.67
CA ASP A 110 2.61 12.58 12.20
C ASP A 110 3.37 11.97 13.39
N VAL A 111 2.88 10.84 13.90
CA VAL A 111 3.47 10.14 15.04
C VAL A 111 3.84 8.75 14.58
N ASP A 112 5.13 8.46 14.63
CA ASP A 112 5.71 7.22 14.14
C ASP A 112 6.62 6.63 15.22
N THR A 113 6.12 5.62 15.93
CA THR A 113 6.89 4.88 16.94
C THR A 113 7.32 3.53 16.35
N CYS A 114 8.47 3.00 16.74
CA CYS A 114 9.01 1.79 16.10
C CYS A 114 8.62 0.46 16.75
N TRP A 115 7.92 0.49 17.88
CA TRP A 115 7.51 -0.72 18.59
C TRP A 115 6.04 -0.67 18.93
N ARG A 116 5.41 -1.84 18.82
CA ARG A 116 4.02 -2.06 19.20
C ARG A 116 3.76 -1.55 20.61
N PRO A 117 2.66 -0.82 20.84
CA PRO A 117 2.39 -0.27 22.13
C PRO A 117 1.96 -1.32 23.16
N TYR A 118 2.60 -1.29 24.33
CA TYR A 118 2.13 -2.02 25.51
C TYR A 118 0.93 -1.34 26.17
N TYR A 119 0.76 -0.03 25.97
CA TYR A 119 -0.26 0.79 26.61
C TYR A 119 -1.24 1.37 25.59
N LYS A 120 -2.54 1.30 25.90
CA LYS A 120 -3.63 1.75 25.03
C LYS A 120 -3.87 3.27 25.13
N ASP A 121 -3.46 3.92 26.21
CA ASP A 121 -3.77 5.34 26.48
C ASP A 121 -2.61 6.30 26.14
N PHE A 122 -1.97 6.10 24.99
CA PHE A 122 -0.82 6.91 24.59
C PHE A 122 -1.21 8.25 23.96
N MET A 123 -2.22 8.23 23.08
CA MET A 123 -2.69 9.43 22.39
C MET A 123 -3.69 10.23 23.26
N PRO A 124 -3.68 11.57 23.21
CA PRO A 124 -4.66 12.41 23.91
C PRO A 124 -6.07 12.27 23.31
N LEU A 125 -7.12 12.36 24.15
CA LEU A 125 -8.53 12.31 23.71
C LEU A 125 -8.92 13.49 22.82
N GLU A 126 -8.22 14.61 22.94
CA GLU A 126 -8.40 15.83 22.15
C GLU A 126 -8.26 15.58 20.64
N ILE A 127 -7.56 14.51 20.24
CA ILE A 127 -7.40 14.11 18.84
C ILE A 127 -8.74 13.89 18.15
N TYR A 128 -9.75 13.40 18.86
CA TYR A 128 -11.08 13.10 18.30
C TYR A 128 -11.90 14.36 18.00
N ASN A 129 -11.50 15.53 18.48
CA ASN A 129 -12.27 16.78 18.38
C ASN A 129 -11.49 17.95 17.76
N SER A 130 -10.36 17.65 17.10
CA SER A 130 -9.58 18.70 16.46
C SER A 130 -10.31 19.31 15.27
N LYS A 131 -10.52 20.63 15.32
CA LYS A 131 -11.12 21.40 14.23
C LYS A 131 -10.13 21.81 13.14
N THR A 132 -8.84 21.53 13.34
CA THR A 132 -7.75 22.07 12.52
C THR A 132 -6.95 21.00 11.78
N LEU A 133 -6.98 19.74 12.25
CA LEU A 133 -6.25 18.65 11.62
C LEU A 133 -6.73 18.43 10.18
N VAL A 134 -5.78 18.46 9.25
CA VAL A 134 -5.96 18.17 7.82
C VAL A 134 -5.31 16.84 7.44
N SER A 135 -4.22 16.47 8.11
CA SER A 135 -3.48 15.23 7.89
C SER A 135 -3.11 14.59 9.22
N LEU A 136 -3.53 13.35 9.41
CA LEU A 136 -3.22 12.54 10.59
C LEU A 136 -2.50 11.27 10.15
N LYS A 137 -1.30 11.04 10.68
CA LYS A 137 -0.55 9.78 10.52
C LYS A 137 -0.17 9.27 11.90
N LEU A 138 -0.59 8.06 12.21
CA LEU A 138 -0.33 7.36 13.46
C LEU A 138 0.22 5.99 13.14
N VAL A 139 1.40 5.67 13.64
CA VAL A 139 2.09 4.39 13.43
C VAL A 139 2.56 3.86 14.79
N ASN A 140 2.14 2.64 15.16
CA ASN A 140 2.45 1.95 16.42
C ASN A 140 2.03 2.70 17.70
N VAL A 141 0.85 3.32 17.72
CA VAL A 141 0.35 4.09 18.88
C VAL A 141 -0.85 3.44 19.56
N GLY A 142 -0.99 3.67 20.87
CA GLY A 142 -2.21 3.33 21.61
C GLY A 142 -3.22 4.47 21.54
N MET A 143 -4.46 4.15 21.18
CA MET A 143 -5.59 5.08 21.18
C MET A 143 -6.51 4.80 22.37
N PRO A 144 -6.70 5.76 23.30
CA PRO A 144 -7.69 5.60 24.35
C PRO A 144 -9.09 5.63 23.75
N ASN A 145 -10.00 4.87 24.36
CA ASN A 145 -11.41 5.02 24.07
C ASN A 145 -11.96 6.22 24.85
N PRO A 146 -12.86 7.00 24.25
CA PRO A 146 -13.54 8.04 25.00
C PRO A 146 -14.46 7.42 26.06
N PRO A 147 -14.44 7.94 27.31
CA PRO A 147 -15.22 7.37 28.40
C PRO A 147 -16.72 7.37 28.10
N GLY A 148 -17.39 6.24 28.35
CA GLY A 148 -18.84 6.09 28.23
C GLY A 148 -19.39 5.98 26.80
N GLY A 149 -18.54 5.78 25.79
CA GLY A 149 -18.96 5.53 24.38
C GLY A 149 -19.68 6.69 23.69
N LEU A 150 -19.80 7.85 24.37
CA LEU A 150 -20.65 9.00 24.03
C LEU A 150 -19.91 10.14 23.33
N VAL A 151 -18.59 10.05 23.13
CA VAL A 151 -17.88 11.13 22.45
C VAL A 151 -18.20 11.11 20.96
N VAL A 152 -18.80 12.19 20.52
CA VAL A 152 -18.97 12.54 19.12
C VAL A 152 -17.59 12.88 18.57
N VAL A 153 -17.09 12.06 17.65
CA VAL A 153 -15.86 12.40 16.92
C VAL A 153 -16.18 13.52 15.94
N SER A 154 -15.39 14.58 15.95
CA SER A 154 -15.54 15.71 15.03
C SER A 154 -14.19 16.19 14.51
N LEU A 155 -13.89 15.84 13.26
CA LEU A 155 -12.66 16.14 12.54
C LEU A 155 -13.01 16.79 11.19
N PRO A 156 -13.60 18.01 11.20
CA PRO A 156 -14.26 18.61 10.03
C PRO A 156 -13.31 18.95 8.88
N CYS A 157 -12.01 19.08 9.14
CA CYS A 157 -11.00 19.47 8.16
C CYS A 157 -10.11 18.31 7.69
N LEU A 158 -10.29 17.10 8.25
CA LEU A 158 -9.35 15.99 8.05
C LEU A 158 -9.54 15.38 6.66
N LYS A 159 -8.51 15.47 5.83
CA LYS A 159 -8.49 14.96 4.45
C LYS A 159 -7.70 13.67 4.29
N ARG A 160 -6.71 13.43 5.16
CA ARG A 160 -5.85 12.24 5.11
C ARG A 160 -5.72 11.61 6.48
N MET A 161 -5.97 10.31 6.56
CA MET A 161 -5.85 9.52 7.77
C MET A 161 -5.05 8.25 7.46
N HIS A 162 -3.88 8.11 8.08
CA HIS A 162 -3.03 6.93 8.03
C HIS A 162 -2.93 6.34 9.43
N LEU A 163 -3.39 5.10 9.59
CA LEU A 163 -3.40 4.36 10.83
C LEU A 163 -2.65 3.06 10.58
N GLU A 164 -1.53 2.86 11.26
CA GLU A 164 -0.71 1.67 11.15
C GLU A 164 -0.38 1.15 12.53
N ASP A 165 -0.73 -0.11 12.76
CA ASP A 165 -0.43 -0.83 13.99
C ASP A 165 -0.93 -0.11 15.25
N VAL A 166 -2.12 0.48 15.13
CA VAL A 166 -2.82 1.21 16.21
C VAL A 166 -3.55 0.22 17.11
N LEU A 167 -3.34 0.34 18.43
CA LEU A 167 -4.03 -0.47 19.43
C LEU A 167 -5.16 0.32 20.07
N TYR A 168 -6.39 -0.15 19.93
CA TYR A 168 -7.58 0.47 20.53
C TYR A 168 -7.92 -0.17 21.88
N SER A 169 -8.57 0.56 22.79
CA SER A 169 -9.09 -0.01 24.04
C SER A 169 -10.29 -0.93 23.78
N ASP A 170 -10.53 -1.90 24.67
CA ASP A 170 -11.51 -3.00 24.45
C ASP A 170 -12.98 -2.58 24.55
N GLU A 171 -13.23 -1.31 24.87
CA GLU A 171 -14.55 -0.83 25.29
C GLU A 171 -15.48 -0.44 24.13
N ASP A 172 -14.97 -0.23 22.91
CA ASP A 172 -15.77 0.26 21.77
C ASP A 172 -15.37 -0.38 20.43
N PRO A 173 -16.07 -1.45 19.99
CA PRO A 173 -15.79 -2.10 18.71
C PRO A 173 -16.18 -1.25 17.49
N LEU A 174 -16.88 -0.12 17.68
CA LEU A 174 -17.31 0.79 16.61
C LEU A 174 -16.43 2.04 16.50
N ILE A 175 -15.32 2.11 17.24
CA ILE A 175 -14.44 3.29 17.28
C ILE A 175 -14.00 3.74 15.88
N MET A 176 -13.66 2.79 14.99
CA MET A 176 -13.28 3.10 13.61
C MET A 176 -14.43 3.68 12.78
N GLU A 177 -15.65 3.19 12.98
CA GLU A 177 -16.84 3.72 12.30
C GLU A 177 -17.15 5.15 12.77
N LYS A 178 -17.05 5.39 14.08
CA LYS A 178 -17.18 6.74 14.66
C LYS A 178 -16.10 7.68 14.15
N LEU A 179 -14.85 7.20 14.06
CA LEU A 179 -13.71 7.99 13.59
C LEU A 179 -13.91 8.42 12.13
N ILE A 180 -14.29 7.48 11.25
CA ILE A 180 -14.51 7.77 9.83
C ILE A 180 -15.72 8.68 9.62
N SER A 181 -16.85 8.41 10.30
CA SER A 181 -18.06 9.23 10.17
C SER A 181 -17.89 10.66 10.71
N GLY A 182 -16.99 10.86 11.69
CA GLY A 182 -16.60 12.18 12.19
C GLY A 182 -15.74 13.01 11.22
N CYS A 183 -15.30 12.44 10.09
CA CYS A 183 -14.43 13.08 9.11
C CYS A 183 -15.16 13.32 7.76
N PRO A 184 -16.00 14.36 7.64
CA PRO A 184 -16.86 14.56 6.47
C PRO A 184 -16.09 14.84 5.17
N VAL A 185 -14.84 15.32 5.24
CA VAL A 185 -14.01 15.68 4.08
C VAL A 185 -12.83 14.73 3.84
N LEU A 186 -12.85 13.54 4.45
CA LEU A 186 -11.78 12.55 4.35
C LEU A 186 -11.64 12.03 2.93
N GLU A 187 -10.50 12.25 2.27
CA GLU A 187 -10.25 11.81 0.89
C GLU A 187 -9.35 10.58 0.81
N ASP A 188 -8.41 10.43 1.74
CA ASP A 188 -7.41 9.34 1.76
C ASP A 188 -7.42 8.64 3.13
N LEU A 189 -7.75 7.34 3.12
CA LEU A 189 -7.76 6.49 4.30
C LEU A 189 -6.83 5.30 4.08
N THR A 190 -5.81 5.17 4.93
CA THR A 190 -4.93 4.00 4.98
C THR A 190 -5.00 3.37 6.36
N VAL A 191 -5.30 2.06 6.40
CA VAL A 191 -5.40 1.27 7.62
C VAL A 191 -4.54 0.01 7.48
N CYS A 192 -3.41 -0.01 8.18
CA CYS A 192 -2.54 -1.17 8.32
C CYS A 192 -2.78 -1.77 9.71
N ARG A 193 -3.38 -2.95 9.76
CA ARG A 193 -3.79 -3.62 11.01
C ARG A 193 -2.76 -4.64 11.46
N VAL A 194 -2.59 -4.73 12.78
CA VAL A 194 -1.95 -5.85 13.48
C VAL A 194 -3.04 -6.74 14.05
N PHE A 195 -2.72 -8.02 14.23
CA PHE A 195 -3.52 -8.93 15.04
C PHE A 195 -3.77 -8.35 16.46
N ASP A 196 -4.98 -8.46 17.01
CA ASP A 196 -5.39 -7.96 18.34
C ASP A 196 -5.52 -6.43 18.53
N ASP A 197 -5.71 -5.68 17.44
CA ASP A 197 -6.04 -4.24 17.49
C ASP A 197 -7.33 -3.88 18.26
N ASN A 198 -8.10 -4.88 18.72
CA ASN A 198 -9.42 -4.77 19.37
C ASN A 198 -10.52 -4.22 18.46
N VAL A 199 -10.30 -4.28 17.14
CA VAL A 199 -11.28 -3.90 16.11
C VAL A 199 -11.67 -5.15 15.29
N PRO A 200 -12.64 -5.95 15.77
CA PRO A 200 -13.04 -7.17 15.08
C PRO A 200 -13.64 -6.88 13.70
N VAL A 201 -14.35 -5.75 13.53
CA VAL A 201 -14.96 -5.38 12.24
C VAL A 201 -14.51 -3.99 11.83
N LEU A 202 -13.73 -3.90 10.76
CA LEU A 202 -13.39 -2.64 10.12
C LEU A 202 -14.54 -2.23 9.18
N ARG A 203 -15.37 -1.29 9.61
CA ARG A 203 -16.45 -0.71 8.79
C ARG A 203 -16.03 0.64 8.23
N VAL A 204 -15.92 0.71 6.90
CA VAL A 204 -15.63 1.94 6.17
C VAL A 204 -16.91 2.42 5.51
N ARG A 205 -17.59 3.38 6.17
CA ARG A 205 -18.78 4.05 5.64
C ARG A 205 -18.45 5.52 5.41
N SER A 206 -18.27 5.91 4.15
CA SER A 206 -17.93 7.31 3.82
C SER A 206 -18.38 7.71 2.43
N GLN A 207 -18.86 8.94 2.31
CA GLN A 207 -19.22 9.56 1.03
C GLN A 207 -18.05 10.34 0.41
N SER A 208 -17.02 10.68 1.18
CA SER A 208 -15.93 11.55 0.77
C SER A 208 -14.63 10.82 0.43
N VAL A 209 -14.44 9.59 0.93
CA VAL A 209 -13.21 8.82 0.72
C VAL A 209 -13.06 8.48 -0.76
N LYS A 210 -11.94 8.93 -1.35
CA LYS A 210 -11.56 8.67 -2.75
C LYS A 210 -10.50 7.58 -2.86
N ARG A 211 -9.64 7.44 -1.84
CA ARG A 211 -8.58 6.44 -1.78
C ARG A 211 -8.67 5.65 -0.48
N PHE A 212 -8.71 4.33 -0.60
CA PHE A 212 -8.72 3.43 0.56
C PHE A 212 -7.64 2.36 0.42
N CYS A 213 -6.77 2.25 1.40
CA CYS A 213 -5.77 1.20 1.50
C CYS A 213 -5.98 0.42 2.79
N VAL A 214 -6.14 -0.90 2.70
CA VAL A 214 -6.18 -1.78 3.86
C VAL A 214 -5.10 -2.84 3.75
N LYS A 215 -4.30 -2.98 4.80
CA LYS A 215 -3.28 -4.02 4.93
C LYS A 215 -3.46 -4.74 6.25
N CYS A 216 -3.25 -6.05 6.26
CA CYS A 216 -3.17 -6.82 7.49
C CYS A 216 -1.88 -7.64 7.47
N GLY A 217 -0.91 -7.28 8.32
CA GLY A 217 0.41 -7.88 8.37
C GLY A 217 0.68 -8.63 9.70
N GLY A 218 1.45 -9.72 9.65
CA GLY A 218 1.97 -10.40 10.85
C GLY A 218 2.14 -11.92 10.72
N VAL A 219 3.10 -12.49 11.47
CA VAL A 219 3.25 -13.94 11.65
C VAL A 219 2.29 -14.38 12.76
N TRP A 220 1.33 -15.24 12.43
CA TRP A 220 0.34 -15.73 13.38
C TRP A 220 0.97 -16.58 14.49
N LYS A 221 0.57 -16.30 15.74
CA LYS A 221 0.26 -17.35 16.71
C LYS A 221 -1.26 -17.51 16.69
N TYR A 222 -1.77 -18.69 16.37
CA TYR A 222 -3.20 -18.97 16.39
C TYR A 222 -3.79 -18.60 17.76
N THR A 223 -4.66 -17.59 17.81
CA THR A 223 -5.63 -17.44 18.89
C THR A 223 -6.97 -17.91 18.34
N ALA A 224 -7.47 -19.03 18.84
CA ALA A 224 -8.80 -19.50 18.48
C ALA A 224 -9.86 -18.49 18.97
N GLY A 225 -10.78 -18.07 18.11
CA GLY A 225 -12.08 -17.52 18.53
C GLY A 225 -12.51 -16.14 17.99
N THR A 226 -11.62 -15.28 17.47
CA THR A 226 -12.01 -13.95 16.96
C THR A 226 -12.03 -13.91 15.43
N GLU A 227 -13.23 -13.79 14.86
CA GLU A 227 -13.41 -13.58 13.43
C GLU A 227 -13.27 -12.09 13.09
N TYR A 228 -12.27 -11.76 12.27
CA TYR A 228 -12.11 -10.40 11.73
C TYR A 228 -12.91 -10.22 10.45
N ALA A 229 -13.47 -9.03 10.26
CA ALA A 229 -14.21 -8.68 9.06
C ALA A 229 -13.87 -7.28 8.54
N VAL A 230 -14.05 -7.08 7.24
CA VAL A 230 -13.95 -5.79 6.56
C VAL A 230 -15.24 -5.53 5.78
N GLU A 231 -15.90 -4.42 6.06
CA GLU A 231 -17.10 -3.97 5.35
C GLU A 231 -16.83 -2.58 4.76
N ILE A 232 -16.99 -2.44 3.44
CA ILE A 232 -16.70 -1.22 2.69
C ILE A 232 -17.99 -0.75 2.01
N ASP A 233 -18.42 0.46 2.33
CA ASP A 233 -19.53 1.20 1.72
C ASP A 233 -19.06 2.64 1.45
N ALA A 234 -18.56 2.87 0.25
CA ALA A 234 -17.94 4.13 -0.13
C ALA A 234 -18.20 4.46 -1.61
N PRO A 235 -19.31 5.14 -1.95
CA PRO A 235 -19.67 5.42 -3.34
C PRO A 235 -18.73 6.42 -4.02
N GLY A 236 -18.04 7.28 -3.26
CA GLY A 236 -17.02 8.20 -3.76
C GLY A 236 -15.63 7.58 -3.99
N LEU A 237 -15.46 6.28 -3.68
CA LEU A 237 -14.16 5.62 -3.75
C LEU A 237 -13.69 5.46 -5.20
N GLU A 238 -12.52 5.98 -5.54
CA GLU A 238 -11.93 5.92 -6.89
C GLU A 238 -10.81 4.86 -6.99
N TYR A 239 -10.04 4.69 -5.90
CA TYR A 239 -8.93 3.74 -5.81
C TYR A 239 -9.00 2.92 -4.51
N MET A 240 -8.83 1.62 -4.63
CA MET A 240 -8.75 0.71 -3.49
C MET A 240 -7.52 -0.20 -3.57
N ASN A 241 -6.69 -0.21 -2.51
CA ASN A 241 -5.69 -1.24 -2.27
C ASN A 241 -6.18 -2.16 -1.15
N PHE A 242 -6.29 -3.46 -1.45
CA PHE A 242 -6.79 -4.47 -0.54
C PHE A 242 -5.75 -5.57 -0.35
N SER A 243 -5.03 -5.49 0.76
CA SER A 243 -4.02 -6.46 1.19
C SER A 243 -4.34 -7.08 2.55
N ASP A 244 -5.54 -7.64 2.68
CA ASP A 244 -5.99 -8.34 3.89
C ASP A 244 -6.19 -9.83 3.60
N GLY A 245 -5.20 -10.64 4.00
CA GLY A 245 -5.21 -12.10 3.86
C GLY A 245 -5.92 -12.84 4.99
N HIS A 246 -6.51 -12.14 5.95
CA HIS A 246 -6.76 -12.66 7.28
C HIS A 246 -8.21 -12.53 7.75
N SER A 247 -8.92 -11.50 7.28
CA SER A 247 -10.35 -11.35 7.56
C SER A 247 -11.15 -12.55 7.03
N GLY A 248 -11.94 -13.15 7.91
CA GLY A 248 -12.85 -14.25 7.59
C GLY A 248 -14.06 -13.81 6.77
N ARG A 249 -14.39 -12.51 6.77
CA ARG A 249 -15.48 -11.93 6.00
C ARG A 249 -15.05 -10.60 5.37
N VAL A 250 -15.25 -10.48 4.06
CA VAL A 250 -14.97 -9.24 3.31
C VAL A 250 -16.19 -8.89 2.48
N VAL A 251 -16.71 -7.68 2.67
CA VAL A 251 -17.92 -7.20 2.00
C VAL A 251 -17.62 -5.84 1.35
N ALA A 252 -17.67 -5.79 0.03
CA ALA A 252 -17.58 -4.57 -0.76
C ALA A 252 -18.95 -4.23 -1.33
N LYS A 253 -19.53 -3.10 -0.92
CA LYS A 253 -20.86 -2.64 -1.33
C LYS A 253 -20.77 -1.19 -1.81
N ASN A 254 -21.65 -0.84 -2.74
CA ASN A 254 -21.86 0.55 -3.15
C ASN A 254 -20.57 1.29 -3.55
N LEU A 255 -19.78 0.68 -4.45
CA LEU A 255 -18.52 1.24 -4.96
C LEU A 255 -18.70 1.81 -6.37
N THR A 256 -19.63 2.76 -6.51
CA THR A 256 -20.10 3.26 -7.81
C THR A 256 -19.03 4.04 -8.59
N SER A 257 -18.13 4.74 -7.90
CA SER A 257 -17.04 5.52 -8.52
C SER A 257 -15.73 4.74 -8.68
N LEU A 258 -15.68 3.47 -8.27
CA LEU A 258 -14.42 2.72 -8.20
C LEU A 258 -13.85 2.48 -9.59
N PHE A 259 -12.71 3.11 -9.85
CA PHE A 259 -12.01 3.05 -11.13
C PHE A 259 -10.91 1.99 -11.12
N MET A 260 -10.13 1.95 -10.03
CA MET A 260 -8.95 1.11 -9.91
C MET A 260 -8.94 0.32 -8.61
N VAL A 261 -8.63 -0.97 -8.72
CA VAL A 261 -8.45 -1.86 -7.56
C VAL A 261 -7.11 -2.60 -7.63
N ASP A 262 -6.44 -2.68 -6.50
CA ASP A 262 -5.20 -3.43 -6.29
C ASP A 262 -5.42 -4.47 -5.21
N ILE A 263 -5.30 -5.76 -5.57
CA ILE A 263 -5.70 -6.89 -4.74
C ILE A 263 -4.50 -7.79 -4.45
N ASP A 264 -4.04 -7.75 -3.21
CA ASP A 264 -2.95 -8.60 -2.70
C ASP A 264 -3.38 -9.37 -1.46
N THR A 265 -4.24 -10.37 -1.64
CA THR A 265 -4.79 -11.17 -0.55
C THR A 265 -4.90 -12.64 -0.92
N GLY A 266 -4.52 -13.50 0.04
CA GLY A 266 -4.76 -14.93 -0.05
C GLY A 266 -6.13 -15.40 0.44
N PHE A 267 -7.02 -14.48 0.86
CA PHE A 267 -8.35 -14.77 1.42
C PHE A 267 -8.36 -15.90 2.47
N ASN A 268 -7.34 -15.93 3.34
CA ASN A 268 -7.16 -16.96 4.37
C ASN A 268 -7.12 -18.41 3.84
N VAL A 269 -6.77 -18.62 2.56
CA VAL A 269 -6.70 -19.95 1.92
C VAL A 269 -5.36 -20.65 2.18
N PHE A 270 -4.33 -19.92 2.59
CA PHE A 270 -2.97 -20.45 2.79
C PHE A 270 -2.73 -21.07 4.17
N LEU A 271 -3.51 -20.72 5.19
CA LEU A 271 -3.34 -21.22 6.56
C LEU A 271 -3.96 -22.60 6.77
N GLY A 272 -3.54 -23.59 5.97
CA GLY A 272 -3.81 -25.02 6.20
C GLY A 272 -5.27 -25.49 6.20
N GLY A 273 -6.24 -24.59 6.04
CA GLY A 273 -7.66 -24.90 6.05
C GLY A 273 -8.16 -25.38 4.67
N ASN A 274 -9.09 -26.33 4.68
CA ASN A 274 -9.82 -26.71 3.47
C ASN A 274 -10.52 -25.49 2.84
N VAL A 275 -10.59 -25.47 1.51
CA VAL A 275 -11.41 -24.52 0.77
C VAL A 275 -12.87 -24.90 1.02
N THR A 276 -13.58 -24.14 1.86
CA THR A 276 -15.02 -24.34 2.11
C THR A 276 -15.85 -23.59 1.06
N MET A 277 -17.07 -24.08 0.79
CA MET A 277 -18.01 -23.41 -0.11
C MET A 277 -18.39 -22.00 0.39
N GLU A 278 -18.43 -21.80 1.71
CA GLU A 278 -18.65 -20.50 2.34
C GLU A 278 -17.55 -19.50 1.98
N ARG A 279 -16.28 -19.91 2.06
CA ARG A 279 -15.13 -19.09 1.64
C ARG A 279 -15.19 -18.73 0.17
N LYS A 280 -15.60 -19.67 -0.68
CA LYS A 280 -15.83 -19.39 -2.11
C LYS A 280 -16.91 -18.31 -2.30
N GLY A 281 -17.98 -18.36 -1.50
CA GLY A 281 -19.02 -17.33 -1.46
C GLY A 281 -18.46 -15.95 -1.14
N ILE A 282 -17.65 -15.84 -0.07
CA ILE A 282 -17.02 -14.57 0.35
C ILE A 282 -16.14 -13.97 -0.76
N VAL A 283 -15.29 -14.79 -1.38
CA VAL A 283 -14.43 -14.34 -2.48
C VAL A 283 -15.30 -13.88 -3.66
N ARG A 284 -16.29 -14.66 -4.07
CA ARG A 284 -17.21 -14.28 -5.15
C ARG A 284 -17.92 -12.96 -4.85
N ASP A 285 -18.41 -12.78 -3.63
CA ASP A 285 -19.16 -11.59 -3.24
C ASP A 285 -18.26 -10.35 -3.25
N PHE A 286 -16.99 -10.49 -2.83
CA PHE A 286 -15.99 -9.42 -2.96
C PHE A 286 -15.74 -9.04 -4.43
N PHE A 287 -15.42 -10.00 -5.30
CA PHE A 287 -15.18 -9.74 -6.73
C PHE A 287 -16.42 -9.19 -7.44
N THR A 288 -17.62 -9.60 -7.02
CA THR A 288 -18.88 -9.03 -7.50
C THR A 288 -19.01 -7.57 -7.08
N GLY A 289 -18.67 -7.23 -5.84
CA GLY A 289 -18.69 -5.87 -5.30
C GLY A 289 -17.74 -4.89 -6.01
N VAL A 290 -16.61 -5.38 -6.55
CA VAL A 290 -15.65 -4.57 -7.31
C VAL A 290 -15.76 -4.73 -8.84
N SER A 291 -16.82 -5.37 -9.34
CA SER A 291 -16.97 -5.71 -10.77
C SER A 291 -17.03 -4.52 -11.75
N SER A 292 -17.28 -3.30 -11.23
CA SER A 292 -17.38 -2.06 -12.01
C SER A 292 -16.04 -1.49 -12.50
N VAL A 293 -14.91 -1.95 -11.95
CA VAL A 293 -13.57 -1.37 -12.17
C VAL A 293 -13.09 -1.41 -13.63
N ARG A 294 -12.23 -0.45 -13.99
CA ARG A 294 -11.61 -0.34 -15.32
C ARG A 294 -10.13 -0.73 -15.33
N HIS A 295 -9.47 -0.65 -14.18
CA HIS A 295 -8.07 -1.07 -13.98
C HIS A 295 -7.97 -1.95 -12.74
N MET A 296 -7.37 -3.13 -12.90
CA MET A 296 -7.17 -4.09 -11.82
C MET A 296 -5.69 -4.48 -11.73
N ILE A 297 -5.14 -4.48 -10.52
CA ILE A 297 -3.84 -5.06 -10.17
C ILE A 297 -4.10 -6.28 -9.28
N ILE A 298 -3.46 -7.41 -9.58
CA ILE A 298 -3.60 -8.66 -8.83
C ILE A 298 -2.24 -9.24 -8.52
N SER A 299 -2.02 -9.55 -7.24
CA SER A 299 -0.80 -10.20 -6.79
C SER A 299 -0.77 -11.71 -7.09
N GLN A 300 0.43 -12.28 -6.97
CA GLN A 300 0.64 -13.72 -7.09
C GLN A 300 -0.13 -14.50 -6.02
N HIS A 301 -0.17 -14.00 -4.79
CA HIS A 301 -0.88 -14.64 -3.68
C HIS A 301 -2.38 -14.74 -3.97
N THR A 302 -2.96 -13.67 -4.52
CA THR A 302 -4.35 -13.64 -4.93
C THR A 302 -4.63 -14.65 -6.05
N LEU A 303 -3.83 -14.66 -7.12
CA LEU A 303 -4.05 -15.60 -8.23
C LEU A 303 -3.97 -17.08 -7.81
N GLN A 304 -3.04 -17.41 -6.89
CA GLN A 304 -2.93 -18.75 -6.34
C GLN A 304 -4.17 -19.15 -5.53
N ALA A 305 -4.75 -18.22 -4.76
CA ALA A 305 -6.03 -18.45 -4.07
C ALA A 305 -7.16 -18.65 -5.09
N LEU A 306 -7.28 -17.77 -6.09
CA LEU A 306 -8.29 -17.86 -7.15
C LEU A 306 -8.21 -19.17 -7.94
N TYR A 307 -7.00 -19.68 -8.23
CA TYR A 307 -6.83 -20.96 -8.92
C TYR A 307 -7.52 -22.13 -8.21
N ARG A 308 -7.44 -22.18 -6.87
CA ARG A 308 -8.13 -23.21 -6.09
C ARG A 308 -9.65 -23.10 -6.21
N PHE A 309 -10.17 -21.88 -6.36
CA PHE A 309 -11.61 -21.63 -6.55
C PHE A 309 -12.08 -21.85 -7.99
N LEU A 310 -11.24 -21.58 -9.00
CA LEU A 310 -11.58 -21.78 -10.42
C LEU A 310 -11.85 -23.24 -10.75
N LYS A 311 -11.19 -24.19 -10.07
CA LYS A 311 -11.53 -25.62 -10.15
C LYS A 311 -12.99 -25.93 -9.77
N LEU A 312 -13.63 -25.04 -9.03
CA LEU A 312 -14.99 -25.19 -8.53
C LEU A 312 -16.01 -24.34 -9.31
N GLY A 313 -15.60 -23.55 -10.31
CA GLY A 313 -16.47 -22.68 -11.13
C GLY A 313 -15.96 -21.25 -11.28
N THR A 314 -16.71 -20.41 -12.01
CA THR A 314 -16.35 -19.00 -12.26
C THR A 314 -16.52 -18.13 -11.01
N ILE A 315 -15.70 -17.08 -10.92
CA ILE A 315 -15.67 -16.17 -9.76
C ILE A 315 -16.56 -14.97 -10.05
N SER A 316 -16.22 -14.13 -11.03
CA SER A 316 -17.03 -13.00 -11.47
C SER A 316 -16.56 -12.55 -12.85
N VAL A 317 -17.45 -11.99 -13.67
CA VAL A 317 -17.11 -11.46 -15.00
C VAL A 317 -17.01 -9.93 -14.93
N PHE A 318 -15.90 -9.40 -15.41
CA PHE A 318 -15.55 -7.98 -15.38
C PHE A 318 -15.74 -7.36 -16.77
N GLN A 319 -16.95 -6.89 -17.05
CA GLN A 319 -17.31 -6.33 -18.36
C GLN A 319 -16.63 -4.99 -18.65
N ASN A 320 -16.35 -4.19 -17.62
CA ASN A 320 -15.79 -2.83 -17.77
C ASN A 320 -14.26 -2.79 -17.72
N LEU A 321 -13.60 -3.92 -17.43
CA LEU A 321 -12.16 -3.94 -17.23
C LEU A 321 -11.42 -3.74 -18.55
N SER A 322 -10.61 -2.70 -18.61
CA SER A 322 -9.81 -2.33 -19.78
C SER A 322 -8.31 -2.59 -19.59
N ARG A 323 -7.83 -2.55 -18.33
CA ARG A 323 -6.43 -2.73 -17.98
C ARG A 323 -6.26 -3.73 -16.83
N LEU A 324 -5.45 -4.75 -17.05
CA LEU A 324 -5.14 -5.78 -16.07
C LEU A 324 -3.63 -5.83 -15.87
N GLU A 325 -3.20 -5.80 -14.61
CA GLU A 325 -1.84 -6.04 -14.17
C GLU A 325 -1.85 -7.23 -13.24
N ALA A 326 -1.12 -8.28 -13.58
CA ALA A 326 -1.22 -9.54 -12.87
C ALA A 326 0.15 -10.19 -12.68
N SER A 327 0.43 -10.57 -11.43
CA SER A 327 1.69 -11.20 -11.04
C SER A 327 1.56 -12.71 -11.03
N PHE A 328 2.00 -13.37 -12.09
CA PHE A 328 1.97 -14.82 -12.20
C PHE A 328 3.22 -15.47 -11.63
N CYS A 329 3.09 -16.67 -11.07
CA CYS A 329 4.21 -17.58 -10.91
C CYS A 329 4.25 -18.58 -12.06
N THR A 330 5.40 -19.22 -12.27
CA THR A 330 5.63 -20.11 -13.43
C THR A 330 4.56 -21.18 -13.60
N PHE A 331 4.06 -21.75 -12.50
CA PHE A 331 3.00 -22.77 -12.53
C PHE A 331 1.60 -22.22 -12.85
N LEU A 332 1.35 -20.93 -12.59
CA LEU A 332 0.04 -20.31 -12.87
C LEU A 332 -0.12 -19.85 -14.32
N LEU A 333 0.96 -19.86 -15.11
CA LEU A 333 0.90 -19.50 -16.54
C LEU A 333 -0.08 -20.37 -17.33
N GLN A 334 -0.19 -21.65 -16.99
CA GLN A 334 -1.11 -22.57 -17.65
C GLN A 334 -2.58 -22.15 -17.48
N VAL A 335 -2.88 -21.45 -16.37
CA VAL A 335 -4.23 -21.01 -15.99
C VAL A 335 -4.54 -19.62 -16.56
N LEU A 336 -3.54 -18.92 -17.12
CA LEU A 336 -3.71 -17.57 -17.69
C LEU A 336 -4.91 -17.50 -18.64
N PRO A 337 -5.16 -18.46 -19.55
CA PRO A 337 -6.29 -18.38 -20.46
C PRO A 337 -7.64 -18.46 -19.75
N GLY A 338 -7.86 -19.48 -18.92
CA GLY A 338 -9.10 -19.60 -18.14
C GLY A 338 -9.31 -18.41 -17.20
N PHE A 339 -8.23 -17.78 -16.72
CA PHE A 339 -8.32 -16.55 -15.96
C PHE A 339 -8.78 -15.36 -16.82
N LEU A 340 -8.23 -15.22 -18.03
CA LEU A 340 -8.54 -14.14 -18.97
C LEU A 340 -9.99 -14.17 -19.50
N GLU A 341 -10.66 -15.32 -19.45
CA GLU A 341 -12.10 -15.42 -19.78
C GLU A 341 -12.99 -14.52 -18.93
N ASN A 342 -12.57 -14.20 -17.70
CA ASN A 342 -13.31 -13.31 -16.82
C ASN A 342 -13.26 -11.83 -17.28
N PHE A 343 -12.42 -11.49 -18.26
CA PHE A 343 -12.17 -10.11 -18.71
C PHE A 343 -12.40 -9.96 -20.22
N PRO A 344 -13.66 -10.05 -20.71
CA PRO A 344 -13.96 -10.14 -22.14
C PRO A 344 -13.57 -8.90 -22.95
N ASN A 345 -13.50 -7.71 -22.32
CA ASN A 345 -13.24 -6.43 -22.98
C ASN A 345 -11.84 -5.84 -22.68
N LEU A 346 -10.91 -6.68 -22.22
CA LEU A 346 -9.57 -6.27 -21.83
C LEU A 346 -8.80 -5.70 -23.04
N LYS A 347 -8.19 -4.51 -22.88
CA LYS A 347 -7.39 -3.83 -23.91
C LYS A 347 -5.89 -3.85 -23.63
N HIS A 348 -5.51 -3.76 -22.35
CA HIS A 348 -4.13 -3.71 -21.89
C HIS A 348 -3.88 -4.79 -20.85
N LEU A 349 -2.90 -5.66 -21.10
CA LEU A 349 -2.48 -6.70 -20.17
C LEU A 349 -1.01 -6.49 -19.80
N THR A 350 -0.71 -6.40 -18.51
CA THR A 350 0.66 -6.45 -17.97
C THR A 350 0.82 -7.72 -17.16
N VAL A 351 1.76 -8.57 -17.57
CA VAL A 351 2.11 -9.81 -16.86
C VAL A 351 3.46 -9.63 -16.20
N TYR A 352 3.48 -9.74 -14.88
CA TYR A 352 4.71 -9.86 -14.10
C TYR A 352 4.94 -11.34 -13.84
N LEU A 353 6.08 -11.94 -14.20
CA LEU A 353 6.41 -13.30 -13.75
C LEU A 353 7.41 -13.26 -12.62
N VAL A 354 7.00 -13.94 -11.55
CA VAL A 354 7.78 -14.24 -10.37
C VAL A 354 8.15 -15.72 -10.41
N HIS A 355 9.42 -16.06 -10.18
CA HIS A 355 9.82 -17.46 -10.19
C HIS A 355 9.63 -18.09 -8.80
N THR A 356 9.11 -19.32 -8.77
CA THR A 356 8.93 -20.11 -7.55
C THR A 356 9.61 -21.47 -7.68
N ASN A 357 10.21 -21.97 -6.61
CA ASN A 357 10.93 -23.27 -6.57
C ASN A 357 10.02 -24.52 -6.61
N VAL A 358 8.71 -24.36 -6.83
CA VAL A 358 7.74 -25.46 -6.79
C VAL A 358 7.71 -26.18 -8.14
N PRO A 359 7.75 -27.53 -8.19
CA PRO A 359 7.67 -28.29 -9.43
C PRO A 359 6.33 -28.09 -10.14
N ASP A 360 6.37 -28.15 -11.46
CA ASP A 360 5.23 -27.97 -12.38
C ASP A 360 4.17 -29.06 -12.09
N PRO A 361 2.91 -28.71 -11.83
CA PRO A 361 1.84 -29.68 -11.96
C PRO A 361 1.67 -30.07 -13.44
N ASP A 362 1.33 -31.34 -13.66
CA ASP A 362 1.20 -31.95 -14.98
C ASP A 362 0.35 -31.13 -15.96
N ASN A 363 0.85 -31.10 -17.20
CA ASN A 363 0.30 -30.51 -18.42
C ASN A 363 -1.22 -30.28 -18.42
N LEU A 364 -1.63 -29.03 -18.17
CA LEU A 364 -2.91 -28.52 -18.66
C LEU A 364 -2.59 -27.65 -19.88
N GLU A 365 -2.72 -28.23 -21.08
CA GLU A 365 -2.70 -27.44 -22.31
C GLU A 365 -3.87 -26.45 -22.26
N PRO A 366 -3.64 -25.15 -22.50
CA PRO A 366 -4.71 -24.19 -22.57
C PRO A 366 -5.51 -24.41 -23.85
N THR A 367 -6.57 -25.22 -23.76
CA THR A 367 -7.47 -25.52 -24.88
C THR A 367 -8.43 -24.37 -25.19
N VAL A 368 -8.59 -23.41 -24.28
CA VAL A 368 -9.51 -22.29 -24.48
C VAL A 368 -8.76 -21.03 -24.89
N VAL A 369 -9.30 -20.34 -25.90
CA VAL A 369 -8.81 -19.03 -26.35
C VAL A 369 -9.78 -17.94 -25.84
N PRO A 370 -9.36 -17.12 -24.87
CA PRO A 370 -10.17 -16.04 -24.34
C PRO A 370 -10.66 -15.07 -25.40
N ARG A 371 -11.91 -14.64 -25.26
CA ARG A 371 -12.54 -13.65 -26.15
C ARG A 371 -11.73 -12.36 -26.27
N CYS A 372 -11.07 -11.93 -25.19
CA CYS A 372 -10.27 -10.70 -25.18
C CYS A 372 -9.06 -10.77 -26.11
N LEU A 373 -8.38 -11.93 -26.22
CA LEU A 373 -7.27 -12.11 -27.18
C LEU A 373 -7.76 -11.94 -28.63
N LEU A 374 -8.96 -12.44 -28.91
CA LEU A 374 -9.52 -12.41 -30.26
C LEU A 374 -10.04 -11.01 -30.66
N LEU A 375 -10.61 -10.24 -29.73
CA LEU A 375 -11.42 -9.08 -30.10
C LEU A 375 -10.96 -7.73 -29.56
N THR A 376 -10.30 -7.69 -28.39
CA THR A 376 -10.11 -6.41 -27.68
C THR A 376 -8.68 -6.13 -27.24
N LEU A 377 -7.82 -7.14 -27.11
CA LEU A 377 -6.49 -6.96 -26.53
C LEU A 377 -5.53 -6.27 -27.51
N GLU A 378 -5.23 -5.00 -27.23
CA GLU A 378 -4.42 -4.14 -28.10
C GLU A 378 -2.95 -4.12 -27.68
N CYS A 379 -2.67 -4.20 -26.38
CA CYS A 379 -1.32 -4.05 -25.84
C CYS A 379 -1.04 -5.12 -24.77
N VAL A 380 0.10 -5.78 -24.90
CA VAL A 380 0.61 -6.71 -23.90
C VAL A 380 2.00 -6.28 -23.46
N GLU A 381 2.20 -6.16 -22.16
CA GLU A 381 3.49 -5.91 -21.54
C GLU A 381 3.85 -7.09 -20.64
N ILE A 382 5.08 -7.57 -20.76
CA ILE A 382 5.63 -8.72 -20.05
C ILE A 382 6.86 -8.22 -19.30
N LYS A 383 6.80 -8.23 -17.96
CA LYS A 383 7.85 -7.68 -17.09
C LYS A 383 8.46 -8.76 -16.20
N GLU A 384 9.78 -8.88 -16.28
CA GLU A 384 10.54 -9.66 -15.32
C GLU A 384 10.64 -8.90 -13.99
N VAL A 385 10.21 -9.54 -12.91
CA VAL A 385 10.39 -9.03 -11.54
C VAL A 385 11.53 -9.80 -10.92
N ILE A 386 12.59 -9.09 -10.51
CA ILE A 386 13.67 -9.66 -9.70
C ILE A 386 13.31 -9.41 -8.24
N THR A 387 12.97 -10.46 -7.50
CA THR A 387 12.73 -10.33 -6.05
C THR A 387 14.05 -10.20 -5.29
N GLU A 388 14.04 -9.54 -4.11
CA GLU A 388 15.24 -9.43 -3.26
C GLU A 388 15.80 -10.81 -2.87
N LYS A 389 14.93 -11.78 -2.63
CA LYS A 389 15.32 -13.18 -2.37
C LYS A 389 16.05 -13.80 -3.57
N GLU A 390 15.61 -13.52 -4.79
CA GLU A 390 16.32 -13.94 -6.00
C GLU A 390 17.64 -13.19 -6.21
N ALA A 391 17.72 -11.91 -5.83
CA ALA A 391 18.95 -11.14 -5.92
C ALA A 391 20.04 -11.71 -4.99
N VAL A 392 19.66 -12.15 -3.77
CA VAL A 392 20.56 -12.86 -2.84
C VAL A 392 20.90 -14.25 -3.37
N TRP A 393 19.90 -15.02 -3.81
CA TRP A 393 20.08 -16.37 -4.37
C TRP A 393 21.00 -16.42 -5.60
N ASN A 394 20.87 -15.45 -6.49
CA ASN A 394 21.71 -15.31 -7.69
C ASN A 394 23.19 -15.04 -7.35
N ARG A 395 23.50 -14.49 -6.16
CA ARG A 395 24.88 -14.28 -5.70
C ARG A 395 25.51 -15.57 -5.14
N THR A 396 24.70 -16.51 -4.65
CA THR A 396 25.17 -17.72 -3.96
C THR A 396 25.29 -18.95 -4.89
N LEU A 397 24.63 -18.92 -6.05
CA LEU A 397 24.64 -20.04 -7.01
C LEU A 397 25.91 -20.09 -7.88
N SER A 398 26.31 -21.31 -8.25
CA SER A 398 27.32 -21.50 -9.31
C SER A 398 26.83 -20.87 -10.63
N LYS A 399 27.76 -20.30 -11.42
CA LYS A 399 27.47 -19.71 -12.74
C LYS A 399 26.67 -20.68 -13.65
N ARG A 400 26.96 -21.98 -13.57
CA ARG A 400 26.26 -23.02 -14.35
C ARG A 400 24.80 -23.19 -13.91
N THR A 401 24.54 -23.23 -12.61
CA THR A 401 23.18 -23.38 -12.07
C THR A 401 22.33 -22.14 -12.35
N ALA A 402 22.89 -20.94 -12.16
CA ALA A 402 22.22 -19.68 -12.48
C ALA A 402 21.83 -19.59 -13.96
N THR A 403 22.75 -19.95 -14.87
CA THR A 403 22.47 -19.98 -16.32
C THR A 403 21.36 -20.97 -16.67
N ARG A 404 21.33 -22.15 -16.04
CA ARG A 404 20.27 -23.15 -16.26
C ARG A 404 18.90 -22.62 -15.82
N LEU A 405 18.82 -21.98 -14.65
CA LEU A 405 17.58 -21.41 -14.14
C LEU A 405 17.08 -20.26 -15.02
N LEU A 406 17.96 -19.37 -15.47
CA LEU A 406 17.60 -18.30 -16.40
C LEU A 406 17.05 -18.84 -17.73
N LYS A 407 17.64 -19.92 -18.28
CA LYS A 407 17.10 -20.61 -19.47
C LYS A 407 15.68 -21.14 -19.23
N VAL A 408 15.45 -21.78 -18.08
CA VAL A 408 14.12 -22.31 -17.72
C VAL A 408 13.12 -21.18 -17.53
N LYS A 409 13.46 -20.11 -16.80
CA LYS A 409 12.62 -18.92 -16.63
C LYS A 409 12.22 -18.35 -17.99
N LYS A 410 13.20 -18.15 -18.87
CA LYS A 410 12.99 -17.60 -20.21
C LYS A 410 12.11 -18.49 -21.08
N SER A 411 12.27 -19.81 -21.02
CA SER A 411 11.39 -20.75 -21.72
C SER A 411 9.92 -20.56 -21.34
N HIS A 412 9.61 -20.39 -20.05
CA HIS A 412 8.23 -20.15 -19.60
C HIS A 412 7.67 -18.82 -20.10
N TRP A 413 8.46 -17.75 -20.03
CA TRP A 413 8.10 -16.46 -20.63
C TRP A 413 7.79 -16.62 -22.12
N MET A 414 8.65 -17.32 -22.85
CA MET A 414 8.50 -17.49 -24.30
C MET A 414 7.30 -18.37 -24.68
N LYS A 415 6.91 -19.34 -23.85
CA LYS A 415 5.65 -20.08 -24.01
C LYS A 415 4.43 -19.15 -23.90
N ALA A 416 4.40 -18.28 -22.90
CA ALA A 416 3.31 -17.30 -22.74
C ALA A 416 3.28 -16.30 -23.91
N VAL A 417 4.44 -15.81 -24.33
CA VAL A 417 4.57 -14.93 -25.51
C VAL A 417 4.04 -15.61 -26.77
N ARG A 418 4.43 -16.87 -27.01
CA ARG A 418 3.97 -17.66 -28.16
C ARG A 418 2.44 -17.77 -28.16
N TYR A 419 1.87 -18.19 -27.04
CA TYR A 419 0.42 -18.33 -26.89
C TYR A 419 -0.32 -17.03 -27.19
N ILE A 420 0.16 -15.89 -26.68
CA ILE A 420 -0.45 -14.58 -26.93
C ILE A 420 -0.34 -14.18 -28.41
N LEU A 421 0.83 -14.35 -29.03
CA LEU A 421 1.04 -13.99 -30.44
C LEU A 421 0.23 -14.84 -31.42
N GLU A 422 0.09 -16.13 -31.14
CA GLU A 422 -0.65 -17.08 -31.97
C GLU A 422 -2.18 -16.90 -31.84
N ASN A 423 -2.65 -16.38 -30.70
CA ASN A 423 -4.08 -16.26 -30.43
C ASN A 423 -4.63 -14.83 -30.54
N SER A 424 -3.77 -13.79 -30.55
CA SER A 424 -4.24 -12.41 -30.57
C SER A 424 -4.42 -11.85 -31.98
N LEU A 425 -5.66 -11.49 -32.34
CA LEU A 425 -6.02 -10.99 -33.67
C LEU A 425 -5.83 -9.47 -33.82
N VAL A 426 -6.12 -8.70 -32.76
CA VAL A 426 -6.13 -7.22 -32.78
C VAL A 426 -4.93 -6.59 -32.08
N LEU A 427 -3.95 -7.41 -31.66
CA LEU A 427 -2.76 -6.97 -30.93
C LEU A 427 -1.95 -5.96 -31.76
N LYS A 428 -1.71 -4.78 -31.19
CA LYS A 428 -0.93 -3.69 -31.79
C LYS A 428 0.49 -3.66 -31.26
N GLN A 429 0.66 -3.88 -29.95
CA GLN A 429 1.96 -3.76 -29.28
C GLN A 429 2.21 -4.91 -28.32
N LEU A 430 3.40 -5.52 -28.42
CA LEU A 430 3.94 -6.46 -27.44
C LEU A 430 5.26 -5.91 -26.90
N ILE A 431 5.34 -5.67 -25.60
CA ILE A 431 6.51 -5.12 -24.93
C ILE A 431 7.09 -6.20 -24.01
N LEU A 432 8.35 -6.57 -24.24
CA LEU A 432 9.08 -7.54 -23.42
C LEU A 432 10.16 -6.79 -22.62
N CYS A 433 10.01 -6.78 -21.30
CA CYS A 433 10.91 -6.11 -20.35
C CYS A 433 11.64 -7.20 -19.54
N PHE A 434 12.78 -7.65 -20.05
CA PHE A 434 13.62 -8.66 -19.38
C PHE A 434 14.84 -8.01 -18.72
N ALA A 435 15.32 -8.66 -17.65
CA ALA A 435 16.56 -8.32 -16.99
C ALA A 435 17.74 -8.47 -17.95
N PRO A 436 18.81 -7.66 -17.81
CA PRO A 436 20.01 -7.76 -18.66
C PRO A 436 20.59 -9.19 -18.71
N LEU A 437 20.63 -9.86 -17.57
CA LEU A 437 21.15 -11.23 -17.45
C LEU A 437 20.28 -12.26 -18.20
N THR A 438 18.95 -12.12 -18.13
CA THR A 438 18.00 -13.01 -18.81
C THR A 438 18.02 -12.80 -20.32
N ASN A 439 18.25 -11.56 -20.77
CA ASN A 439 18.42 -11.24 -22.19
C ASN A 439 19.71 -11.84 -22.79
N GLN A 440 20.79 -11.99 -22.02
CA GLN A 440 22.06 -12.54 -22.50
C GLN A 440 22.06 -14.07 -22.70
N VAL A 441 21.13 -14.80 -22.08
CA VAL A 441 21.19 -16.26 -21.98
C VAL A 441 20.71 -16.99 -23.25
N THR A 442 19.80 -16.39 -24.02
CA THR A 442 19.40 -16.84 -25.37
C THR A 442 19.03 -15.63 -26.21
N ASP A 443 19.09 -15.72 -27.54
CA ASP A 443 18.68 -14.62 -28.41
C ASP A 443 17.14 -14.57 -28.52
N THR A 444 16.51 -13.68 -27.73
CA THR A 444 15.06 -13.46 -27.73
C THR A 444 14.55 -13.12 -29.14
N SER A 445 15.34 -12.36 -29.92
CA SER A 445 14.94 -11.91 -31.25
C SER A 445 14.87 -13.06 -32.25
N LYS A 446 15.82 -14.01 -32.16
CA LYS A 446 15.84 -15.22 -33.00
C LYS A 446 14.67 -16.14 -32.68
N GLU A 447 14.34 -16.31 -31.40
CA GLU A 447 13.24 -17.17 -30.99
C GLU A 447 11.87 -16.57 -31.39
N LEU A 448 11.68 -15.25 -31.24
CA LEU A 448 10.46 -14.55 -31.67
C LEU A 448 10.19 -14.65 -33.19
N ARG A 449 11.23 -14.80 -34.02
CA ARG A 449 11.07 -15.02 -35.46
C ARG A 449 10.46 -16.39 -35.81
N THR A 450 10.53 -17.35 -34.88
CA THR A 450 9.93 -18.67 -35.10
C THR A 450 8.44 -18.72 -34.77
N PHE A 451 7.90 -17.68 -34.12
CA PHE A 451 6.51 -17.66 -33.67
C PHE A 451 5.57 -17.11 -34.76
N THR A 452 4.41 -17.75 -34.91
CA THR A 452 3.39 -17.29 -35.83
C THR A 452 2.66 -16.09 -35.23
N LYS A 453 2.71 -14.94 -35.92
CA LYS A 453 1.96 -13.75 -35.52
C LYS A 453 0.59 -13.75 -36.18
N ARG A 454 -0.46 -13.82 -35.37
CA ARG A 454 -1.83 -13.77 -35.90
C ARG A 454 -2.28 -12.34 -36.26
N SER A 455 -1.86 -11.35 -35.48
CA SER A 455 -2.00 -9.93 -35.84
C SER A 455 -0.87 -9.46 -36.75
N ARG A 456 -1.22 -8.96 -37.94
CA ARG A 456 -0.27 -8.38 -38.91
C ARG A 456 0.25 -6.99 -38.50
N ARG A 457 -0.45 -6.31 -37.58
CA ARG A 457 -0.13 -4.95 -37.11
C ARG A 457 0.67 -4.94 -35.80
N CYS A 458 1.05 -6.11 -35.28
CA CYS A 458 1.73 -6.24 -33.99
C CYS A 458 3.22 -5.84 -34.09
N GLU A 459 3.57 -4.74 -33.44
CA GLU A 459 4.94 -4.31 -33.20
C GLU A 459 5.47 -4.94 -31.91
N ILE A 460 6.69 -5.50 -31.95
CA ILE A 460 7.32 -6.12 -30.79
C ILE A 460 8.49 -5.25 -30.35
N PHE A 461 8.46 -4.80 -29.10
CA PHE A 461 9.51 -4.02 -28.46
C PHE A 461 10.20 -4.86 -27.40
N ILE A 462 11.53 -4.90 -27.43
CA ILE A 462 12.33 -5.51 -26.37
C ILE A 462 13.00 -4.36 -25.61
N ARG A 463 12.63 -4.19 -24.35
CA ARG A 463 13.21 -3.22 -23.43
C ARG A 463 14.08 -3.96 -22.41
N VAL A 464 15.20 -3.35 -22.05
CA VAL A 464 16.02 -3.82 -20.94
C VAL A 464 15.51 -3.11 -19.70
N SER A 465 15.12 -3.84 -18.66
CA SER A 465 14.73 -3.22 -17.39
C SER A 465 15.93 -2.48 -16.80
N SER A 466 15.83 -1.16 -16.60
CA SER A 466 16.76 -0.45 -15.73
C SER A 466 16.52 -0.92 -14.29
N LEU A 467 17.59 -1.38 -13.64
CA LEU A 467 17.61 -1.86 -12.26
C LEU A 467 16.97 -0.87 -11.27
#